data_AF-A0A943KFR6-F1
#
_entry.id   AF-A0A943KFR6-F1
#
_cell.length_a   1.000
_cell.length_b   1.000
_cell.length_c   1.000
_cell.angle_alpha   90.00
_cell.angle_beta   90.00
_cell.angle_gamma   90.00
#
_symmetry.space_group_name_H-M   'P 1'
#
loop_
_entity.id
_entity.type
_entity.pdbx_description
1 polymer ?
#
loop_
_entity_poly.entity_id
_entity_poly.type
_entity_poly.pdbx_seq_one_letter_code
_entity_poly.pdbx_strand_id
1 'polypeptide(L)'
;MKLNKILAISLLGLSCFGLVSCGNGDNSNNGGNGSQAVQKQITLTVTGPTKTVVGQSVKLKITVKNDSTKSGYSVESSDETVATISETGLINALSAGTTTITIASKADPSVKKELEFTVLSADDVGVKIVADKTSVKVGETINLSANVTNKDNDEVTYKWSCENYSGSFDKTNGKTAKFTTDSAGKEVIKLTATIGKVEVTDQVEIEITESLDKYVKISTADEFKSKILAKNTIKDDFILTADIDLGGMEINGNGDTRKLVGTLDGRGHKVSNFSIISSESNDTGHNNSGMFQEVSGTIKNLEVDGTLTKNSLGWGTAILTNILSGTVENCLFNSVQSFNNGSASWFAFGASICGVLKEGATVKNSVVNVSGKGKDVHMAICAYPAGGSVSDGTQSGFAPSKQTFTVSGIYTNQNSDLAYGSTWEWGGPIEDTSGIHTDVDFSTAKATTYLDLSANYWNLADNTMPTLKTLAVE
;
A
#
# COMPACT_ATOMS: atom_id res chain seq x y z
N MET A 1 24.72 -19.33 4.71
CA MET A 1 25.77 -20.35 4.92
C MET A 1 26.81 -19.77 5.89
N LYS A 2 26.73 -20.09 7.18
CA LYS A 2 27.88 -20.37 8.06
C LYS A 2 27.38 -20.62 9.48
N LEU A 3 27.75 -21.81 9.93
CA LEU A 3 27.52 -22.48 11.20
C LEU A 3 28.51 -21.95 12.27
N ASN A 4 28.31 -22.41 13.50
CA ASN A 4 29.24 -22.46 14.66
C ASN A 4 29.23 -21.25 15.60
N LYS A 5 29.23 -21.39 16.93
CA LYS A 5 29.73 -22.47 17.79
C LYS A 5 29.13 -22.36 19.20
N ILE A 6 28.80 -23.51 19.80
CA ILE A 6 28.52 -23.72 21.22
C ILE A 6 29.84 -23.66 22.00
N LEU A 7 29.85 -23.00 23.17
CA LEU A 7 30.97 -23.01 24.11
C LEU A 7 30.55 -23.51 25.50
N ALA A 8 31.43 -24.36 26.02
CA ALA A 8 31.56 -25.07 27.29
C ALA A 8 31.52 -24.16 28.54
N ILE A 9 30.87 -24.55 29.66
CA ILE A 9 31.30 -25.37 30.83
C ILE A 9 32.20 -24.63 31.84
N SER A 10 31.91 -24.94 33.13
CA SER A 10 32.78 -24.90 34.33
C SER A 10 32.60 -23.65 35.21
N LEU A 11 32.66 -23.66 36.56
CA LEU A 11 32.74 -24.66 37.63
C LEU A 11 32.69 -23.89 38.97
N LEU A 12 32.70 -24.62 40.09
CA LEU A 12 33.01 -24.26 41.50
C LEU A 12 31.78 -23.99 42.37
N GLY A 13 31.62 -24.64 43.53
CA GLY A 13 32.47 -25.61 44.20
C GLY A 13 32.08 -25.73 45.69
N LEU A 14 32.60 -26.79 46.31
CA LEU A 14 32.80 -27.00 47.76
C LEU A 14 31.54 -27.22 48.63
N SER A 15 31.51 -28.12 49.62
CA SER A 15 32.52 -29.06 50.14
C SER A 15 31.96 -29.85 51.32
N CYS A 16 32.54 -31.05 51.54
CA CYS A 16 32.84 -31.68 52.85
C CYS A 16 31.69 -32.36 53.61
N PHE A 17 31.85 -33.51 54.29
CA PHE A 17 33.01 -34.34 54.65
C PHE A 17 32.47 -35.74 55.06
N GLY A 18 33.24 -36.82 54.90
CA GLY A 18 33.00 -38.08 55.62
C GLY A 18 33.31 -39.40 54.89
N LEU A 19 34.61 -39.70 54.76
CA LEU A 19 35.26 -41.02 54.62
C LEU A 19 34.75 -42.03 55.68
N VAL A 20 34.83 -43.37 55.66
CA VAL A 20 35.50 -44.44 54.88
C VAL A 20 34.92 -45.77 55.41
N SER A 21 34.83 -46.82 54.58
CA SER A 21 35.38 -48.17 54.90
C SER A 21 35.05 -49.18 53.79
N CYS A 22 36.08 -49.82 53.26
CA CYS A 22 36.02 -50.99 52.39
C CYS A 22 35.97 -52.27 53.25
N GLY A 23 35.28 -53.31 52.78
CA GLY A 23 35.37 -54.65 53.35
C GLY A 23 34.67 -55.70 52.47
N ASN A 24 35.49 -56.53 51.82
CA ASN A 24 35.13 -57.66 50.95
C ASN A 24 34.79 -58.91 51.79
N GLY A 25 33.93 -59.81 51.29
CA GLY A 25 34.01 -61.26 51.61
C GLY A 25 32.74 -61.96 52.10
N ASP A 26 32.18 -62.77 51.18
CA ASP A 26 31.51 -64.08 51.31
C ASP A 26 30.25 -64.33 52.18
N ASN A 27 29.18 -64.64 51.44
CA ASN A 27 28.32 -65.84 51.50
C ASN A 27 27.72 -66.28 52.85
N SER A 28 26.42 -66.03 53.05
CA SER A 28 25.50 -67.11 53.46
C SER A 28 24.03 -66.75 53.20
N ASN A 29 23.32 -67.78 52.76
CA ASN A 29 21.90 -67.86 52.49
C ASN A 29 21.08 -67.76 53.79
N ASN A 30 20.10 -66.85 53.89
CA ASN A 30 18.85 -67.17 54.57
C ASN A 30 17.70 -66.30 54.07
N GLY A 31 16.65 -66.96 53.59
CA GLY A 31 15.45 -66.35 53.06
C GLY A 31 14.64 -65.64 54.15
N GLY A 32 14.35 -64.37 53.90
CA GLY A 32 13.32 -63.61 54.59
C GLY A 32 12.51 -62.85 53.56
N ASN A 33 11.36 -63.39 53.19
CA ASN A 33 10.38 -62.73 52.32
C ASN A 33 9.76 -61.55 53.10
N GLY A 34 10.46 -60.42 53.11
CA GLY A 34 9.90 -59.11 53.41
C GLY A 34 9.68 -58.39 52.09
N SER A 35 8.51 -58.60 51.48
CA SER A 35 8.00 -57.68 50.46
C SER A 35 7.76 -56.32 51.15
N GLN A 36 8.81 -55.51 51.23
CA GLN A 36 8.68 -54.08 51.46
C GLN A 36 7.97 -53.54 50.22
N ALA A 37 6.66 -53.31 50.32
CA ALA A 37 5.92 -52.60 49.30
C ALA A 37 6.63 -51.27 49.05
N VAL A 38 7.19 -51.09 47.84
CA VAL A 38 7.69 -49.79 47.41
C VAL A 38 6.48 -48.86 47.38
N GLN A 39 6.31 -48.06 48.43
CA GLN A 39 5.33 -46.98 48.48
C GLN A 39 5.66 -46.04 47.33
N LYS A 40 4.87 -46.08 46.26
CA LYS A 40 4.97 -45.13 45.15
C LYS A 40 4.60 -43.74 45.69
N GLN A 41 5.58 -42.88 45.91
CA GLN A 41 5.36 -41.52 46.37
C GLN A 41 4.71 -40.68 45.26
N ILE A 42 3.47 -40.22 45.49
CA ILE A 42 2.76 -39.31 44.60
C ILE A 42 3.51 -37.97 44.56
N THR A 43 3.76 -37.43 43.35
CA THR A 43 4.41 -36.12 43.17
C THR A 43 3.50 -35.19 42.39
N LEU A 44 3.18 -34.03 42.97
CA LEU A 44 2.38 -32.98 42.35
C LEU A 44 3.26 -31.76 42.02
N THR A 45 3.25 -31.33 40.76
CA THR A 45 3.96 -30.14 40.28
C THR A 45 2.97 -29.16 39.66
N VAL A 46 3.01 -27.91 40.10
CA VAL A 46 2.20 -26.81 39.58
C VAL A 46 3.14 -25.68 39.19
N THR A 47 3.04 -25.21 37.94
CA THR A 47 3.86 -24.11 37.41
C THR A 47 2.99 -23.20 36.56
N GLY A 48 3.23 -21.89 36.58
CA GLY A 48 2.44 -20.92 35.82
C GLY A 48 2.59 -19.49 36.33
N PRO A 49 1.76 -18.56 35.84
CA PRO A 49 1.64 -17.22 36.42
C PRO A 49 0.88 -17.26 37.75
N THR A 50 1.27 -16.37 38.66
CA THR A 50 0.66 -16.20 39.99
C THR A 50 -0.12 -14.90 40.10
N LYS A 51 -0.15 -14.11 39.01
CA LYS A 51 -0.96 -12.90 38.89
C LYS A 51 -1.34 -12.63 37.45
N THR A 52 -2.45 -11.92 37.25
CA THR A 52 -2.92 -11.44 35.95
C THR A 52 -3.83 -10.21 36.13
N VAL A 53 -4.38 -9.67 35.05
CA VAL A 53 -5.31 -8.50 35.07
C VAL A 53 -6.75 -8.97 34.98
N VAL A 54 -7.67 -8.22 35.58
CA VAL A 54 -9.13 -8.44 35.41
C VAL A 54 -9.49 -8.66 33.94
N GLY A 55 -10.30 -9.69 33.68
CA GLY A 55 -10.77 -10.07 32.34
C GLY A 55 -9.81 -10.95 31.53
N GLN A 56 -8.55 -11.11 31.96
CA GLN A 56 -7.59 -12.01 31.33
C GLN A 56 -7.75 -13.45 31.86
N SER A 57 -7.36 -14.41 31.03
CA SER A 57 -7.28 -15.82 31.44
C SER A 57 -5.84 -16.33 31.33
N VAL A 58 -5.41 -17.13 32.30
CA VAL A 58 -4.05 -17.69 32.34
C VAL A 58 -4.05 -19.17 32.67
N LYS A 59 -3.06 -19.91 32.17
CA LYS A 59 -3.00 -21.37 32.28
C LYS A 59 -1.92 -21.81 33.27
N LEU A 60 -2.31 -22.64 34.23
CA LEU A 60 -1.38 -23.42 35.04
C LEU A 60 -1.03 -24.74 34.34
N LYS A 61 0.24 -25.13 34.41
CA LYS A 61 0.72 -26.46 34.06
C LYS A 61 0.76 -27.31 35.32
N ILE A 62 -0.11 -28.32 35.36
CA ILE A 62 -0.28 -29.25 36.48
C ILE A 62 0.17 -30.64 36.04
N THR A 63 0.98 -31.30 36.87
CA THR A 63 1.47 -32.67 36.60
C THR A 63 1.42 -33.50 37.87
N VAL A 64 0.83 -34.68 37.78
CA VAL A 64 0.78 -35.69 38.84
C VAL A 64 1.52 -36.93 38.37
N LYS A 65 2.50 -37.39 39.14
CA LYS A 65 3.24 -38.66 38.89
C LYS A 65 2.98 -39.66 40.02
N ASN A 66 3.12 -40.95 39.70
CA ASN A 66 2.98 -42.07 40.63
C ASN A 66 1.59 -42.24 41.28
N ASP A 67 0.54 -41.79 40.60
CA ASP A 67 -0.85 -41.94 41.01
C ASP A 67 -1.27 -43.42 41.01
N SER A 68 -1.54 -44.00 42.18
CA SER A 68 -1.59 -45.46 42.34
C SER A 68 -2.98 -46.09 42.24
N THR A 69 -4.10 -45.34 42.23
CA THR A 69 -5.45 -45.92 42.02
C THR A 69 -6.54 -44.93 41.54
N LYS A 70 -6.28 -43.61 41.41
CA LYS A 70 -7.26 -42.60 40.96
C LYS A 70 -6.59 -41.50 40.12
N SER A 71 -6.53 -41.66 38.80
CA SER A 71 -5.85 -40.69 37.93
C SER A 71 -6.39 -39.27 38.04
N GLY A 72 -5.59 -38.32 38.54
CA GLY A 72 -5.79 -36.88 38.33
C GLY A 72 -5.70 -36.01 39.58
N TYR A 73 -6.19 -34.78 39.45
CA TYR A 73 -6.19 -33.75 40.49
C TYR A 73 -7.54 -33.05 40.58
N SER A 74 -7.84 -32.45 41.71
CA SER A 74 -8.91 -31.46 41.88
C SER A 74 -8.29 -30.06 41.94
N VAL A 75 -9.08 -29.06 41.54
CA VAL A 75 -8.73 -27.64 41.64
C VAL A 75 -9.88 -26.90 42.31
N GLU A 76 -9.55 -25.90 43.12
CA GLU A 76 -10.53 -24.99 43.74
C GLU A 76 -9.90 -23.61 43.92
N SER A 77 -10.75 -22.58 43.99
CA SER A 77 -10.38 -21.23 44.38
C SER A 77 -11.05 -20.91 45.72
N SER A 78 -10.31 -20.31 46.66
CA SER A 78 -10.88 -19.88 47.94
C SER A 78 -11.91 -18.75 47.79
N ASP A 79 -11.80 -17.98 46.71
CA ASP A 79 -12.71 -16.91 46.33
C ASP A 79 -12.91 -16.90 44.80
N GLU A 80 -13.99 -17.53 44.36
CA GLU A 80 -14.40 -17.58 42.96
C GLU A 80 -14.93 -16.25 42.43
N THR A 81 -15.18 -15.24 43.28
CA THR A 81 -15.55 -13.90 42.81
C THR A 81 -14.33 -13.12 42.31
N VAL A 82 -13.14 -13.43 42.84
CA VAL A 82 -11.85 -12.88 42.40
C VAL A 82 -11.32 -13.62 41.18
N ALA A 83 -11.20 -14.95 41.26
CA ALA A 83 -10.78 -15.77 40.13
C ALA A 83 -11.33 -17.20 40.20
N THR A 84 -11.71 -17.75 39.05
CA THR A 84 -12.14 -19.16 38.92
C THR A 84 -11.04 -19.99 38.28
N ILE A 85 -11.01 -21.30 38.54
CA ILE A 85 -10.10 -22.25 37.88
C ILE A 85 -10.89 -23.43 37.31
N SER A 86 -10.73 -23.72 36.02
CA SER A 86 -11.31 -24.92 35.40
C SER A 86 -10.48 -26.17 35.72
N GLU A 87 -11.08 -27.36 35.58
CA GLU A 87 -10.41 -28.65 35.80
C GLU A 87 -9.11 -28.84 35.00
N THR A 88 -8.98 -28.14 33.88
CA THR A 88 -7.79 -28.19 33.03
C THR A 88 -6.67 -27.26 33.51
N GLY A 89 -6.90 -26.43 34.53
CA GLY A 89 -5.98 -25.43 35.06
C GLY A 89 -6.05 -24.06 34.36
N LEU A 90 -7.15 -23.74 33.65
CA LEU A 90 -7.37 -22.38 33.12
C LEU A 90 -8.00 -21.51 34.20
N ILE A 91 -7.31 -20.45 34.60
CA ILE A 91 -7.78 -19.43 35.54
C ILE A 91 -8.41 -18.28 34.76
N ASN A 92 -9.61 -17.84 35.17
CA ASN A 92 -10.22 -16.60 34.67
C ASN A 92 -10.24 -15.56 35.78
N ALA A 93 -9.65 -14.39 35.53
CA ALA A 93 -9.61 -13.29 36.48
C ALA A 93 -10.87 -12.42 36.36
N LEU A 94 -11.62 -12.28 37.46
CA LEU A 94 -12.96 -11.69 37.45
C LEU A 94 -13.01 -10.33 38.13
N SER A 95 -12.38 -10.18 39.30
CA SER A 95 -12.29 -8.91 40.01
C SER A 95 -10.93 -8.74 40.68
N ALA A 96 -10.49 -7.49 40.86
CA ALA A 96 -9.23 -7.21 41.54
C ALA A 96 -9.25 -7.74 42.99
N GLY A 97 -8.13 -8.32 43.43
CA GLY A 97 -8.01 -8.96 44.74
C GLY A 97 -7.07 -10.15 44.74
N THR A 98 -7.00 -10.86 45.85
CA THR A 98 -6.16 -12.06 46.02
C THR A 98 -7.02 -13.24 46.43
N THR A 99 -6.80 -14.39 45.79
CA THR A 99 -7.43 -15.67 46.16
C THR A 99 -6.36 -16.77 46.23
N THR A 100 -6.62 -17.85 46.97
CA THR A 100 -5.77 -19.04 46.99
C THR A 100 -6.34 -20.10 46.06
N ILE A 101 -5.54 -20.54 45.10
CA ILE A 101 -5.84 -21.68 44.24
C ILE A 101 -5.24 -22.94 44.86
N THR A 102 -6.08 -23.91 45.19
CA THR A 102 -5.65 -25.20 45.74
C THR A 102 -5.74 -26.28 44.66
N ILE A 103 -4.67 -27.03 44.48
CA ILE A 103 -4.60 -28.20 43.62
C ILE A 103 -4.25 -29.41 44.49
N ALA A 104 -5.09 -30.43 44.51
CA ALA A 104 -4.88 -31.63 45.33
C ALA A 104 -4.92 -32.91 44.49
N SER A 105 -4.11 -33.91 44.84
CA SER A 105 -4.19 -35.23 44.19
C SER A 105 -5.52 -35.91 44.53
N LYS A 106 -6.17 -36.53 43.54
CA LYS A 106 -7.39 -37.33 43.77
C LYS A 106 -7.10 -38.65 44.50
N ALA A 107 -5.87 -39.17 44.37
CA ALA A 107 -5.44 -40.40 45.04
C ALA A 107 -5.06 -40.19 46.51
N ASP A 108 -4.46 -39.04 46.83
CA ASP A 108 -4.15 -38.63 48.20
C ASP A 108 -4.31 -37.11 48.35
N PRO A 109 -5.47 -36.63 48.87
CA PRO A 109 -5.74 -35.20 49.05
C PRO A 109 -4.77 -34.47 49.99
N SER A 110 -3.98 -35.19 50.81
CA SER A 110 -2.93 -34.58 51.63
C SER A 110 -1.74 -34.10 50.78
N VAL A 111 -1.56 -34.68 49.58
CA VAL A 111 -0.62 -34.20 48.57
C VAL A 111 -1.27 -33.07 47.77
N LYS A 112 -1.15 -31.85 48.31
CA LYS A 112 -1.69 -30.63 47.70
C LYS A 112 -0.65 -29.52 47.50
N LYS A 113 -0.97 -28.58 46.61
CA LYS A 113 -0.27 -27.32 46.40
C LYS A 113 -1.27 -26.18 46.48
N GLU A 114 -0.92 -25.17 47.24
CA GLU A 114 -1.66 -23.93 47.37
C GLU A 114 -0.83 -22.83 46.70
N LEU A 115 -1.50 -22.02 45.88
CA LEU A 115 -0.91 -20.92 45.15
C LEU A 115 -1.73 -19.66 45.45
N GLU A 116 -1.09 -18.65 46.03
CA GLU A 116 -1.67 -17.32 46.09
C GLU A 116 -1.72 -16.72 44.67
N PHE A 117 -2.91 -16.28 44.26
CA PHE A 117 -3.17 -15.72 42.95
C PHE A 117 -3.74 -14.30 43.07
N THR A 118 -3.05 -13.33 42.48
CA THR A 118 -3.44 -11.92 42.52
C THR A 118 -4.04 -11.47 41.19
N VAL A 119 -5.22 -10.87 41.24
CA VAL A 119 -5.86 -10.19 40.12
C VAL A 119 -5.63 -8.69 40.28
N LEU A 120 -4.90 -8.11 39.33
CA LEU A 120 -4.55 -6.69 39.27
C LEU A 120 -5.65 -5.91 38.57
N SER A 121 -5.90 -4.68 39.04
CA SER A 121 -6.77 -3.72 38.37
C SER A 121 -6.02 -2.97 37.26
N ALA A 122 -6.77 -2.26 36.41
CA ALA A 122 -6.19 -1.36 35.40
C ALA A 122 -5.40 -0.19 36.03
N ASP A 123 -5.66 0.13 37.30
CA ASP A 123 -4.91 1.15 38.04
C ASP A 123 -3.58 0.61 38.58
N ASP A 124 -3.40 -0.72 38.66
CA ASP A 124 -2.18 -1.35 39.17
C ASP A 124 -1.15 -1.57 38.06
N VAL A 125 -1.64 -1.94 36.88
CA VAL A 125 -0.83 -2.19 35.69
C VAL A 125 -1.52 -1.68 34.43
N GLY A 126 -0.76 -0.98 33.58
CA GLY A 126 -1.29 -0.43 32.33
C GLY A 126 -0.21 0.20 31.48
N VAL A 127 -0.54 0.44 30.21
CA VAL A 127 0.33 1.14 29.28
C VAL A 127 -0.48 2.11 28.44
N LYS A 128 0.09 3.29 28.16
CA LYS A 128 -0.42 4.23 27.17
C LYS A 128 0.69 4.64 26.21
N ILE A 129 0.39 4.68 24.92
CA ILE A 129 1.25 5.26 23.91
C ILE A 129 1.13 6.78 24.01
N VAL A 130 2.27 7.44 24.05
CA VAL A 130 2.39 8.88 23.85
C VAL A 130 3.14 9.09 22.54
N ALA A 131 2.42 9.57 21.53
CA ALA A 131 2.99 10.02 20.27
C ALA A 131 3.14 11.54 20.29
N ASP A 132 4.27 12.06 19.78
CA ASP A 132 4.46 13.50 19.64
C ASP A 132 3.60 14.11 18.52
N LYS A 133 3.21 13.29 17.54
CA LYS A 133 2.32 13.64 16.42
C LYS A 133 1.39 12.47 16.08
N THR A 134 0.20 12.79 15.59
CA THR A 134 -0.75 11.81 15.03
C THR A 134 -1.12 12.09 13.58
N SER A 135 -0.55 13.13 12.99
CA SER A 135 -0.67 13.47 11.57
C SER A 135 0.68 13.95 11.06
N VAL A 136 1.19 13.34 9.98
CA VAL A 136 2.52 13.59 9.40
C VAL A 136 2.52 13.43 7.88
N LYS A 137 3.54 13.96 7.20
CA LYS A 137 3.77 13.69 5.77
C LYS A 137 4.64 12.45 5.56
N VAL A 138 4.49 11.78 4.43
CA VAL A 138 5.37 10.68 4.00
C VAL A 138 6.84 11.11 4.12
N GLY A 139 7.66 10.27 4.73
CA GLY A 139 9.08 10.51 5.01
C GLY A 139 9.35 11.19 6.35
N GLU A 140 8.33 11.76 7.01
CA GLU A 140 8.47 12.30 8.36
C GLU A 140 8.47 11.18 9.41
N THR A 141 8.89 11.57 10.62
CA THR A 141 9.10 10.66 11.74
C THR A 141 8.28 11.05 12.96
N ILE A 142 7.77 10.05 13.66
CA ILE A 142 6.98 10.16 14.89
C ILE A 142 7.79 9.58 16.04
N ASN A 143 7.94 10.33 17.12
CA ASN A 143 8.57 9.84 18.34
C ASN A 143 7.49 9.29 19.27
N LEU A 144 7.69 8.05 19.68
CA LEU A 144 6.77 7.29 20.51
C LEU A 144 7.40 7.01 21.86
N SER A 145 6.60 7.08 22.92
CA SER A 145 7.00 6.63 24.24
C SER A 145 5.88 5.90 24.96
N ALA A 146 6.26 4.95 25.80
CA ALA A 146 5.35 4.20 26.65
C ALA A 146 5.24 4.86 28.02
N ASN A 147 4.02 5.26 28.38
CA ASN A 147 3.66 5.63 29.74
C ASN A 147 3.10 4.40 30.47
N VAL A 148 3.86 3.85 31.41
CA VAL A 148 3.55 2.58 32.08
C VAL A 148 3.12 2.82 33.51
N THR A 149 2.00 2.24 33.90
CA THR A 149 1.60 2.07 35.30
C THR A 149 2.08 0.70 35.75
N ASN A 150 2.88 0.65 36.82
CA ASN A 150 3.48 -0.57 37.37
C ASN A 150 3.71 -0.37 38.88
N LYS A 151 2.67 -0.66 39.69
CA LYS A 151 2.74 -0.42 41.15
C LYS A 151 3.69 -1.36 41.88
N ASP A 152 3.88 -2.57 41.37
CA ASP A 152 4.71 -3.60 42.00
C ASP A 152 6.21 -3.46 41.67
N ASN A 153 6.57 -2.51 40.79
CA ASN A 153 7.93 -2.34 40.27
C ASN A 153 8.50 -3.61 39.60
N ASP A 154 7.66 -4.41 38.97
CA ASP A 154 8.11 -5.56 38.19
C ASP A 154 8.97 -5.12 36.98
N GLU A 155 9.78 -6.03 36.46
CA GLU A 155 10.50 -5.80 35.20
C GLU A 155 9.51 -5.54 34.05
N VAL A 156 9.82 -4.56 33.19
CA VAL A 156 8.99 -4.19 32.04
C VAL A 156 9.77 -4.37 30.74
N THR A 157 9.21 -5.13 29.81
CA THR A 157 9.69 -5.21 28.42
C THR A 157 8.64 -4.66 27.46
N TYR A 158 9.07 -4.24 26.27
CA TYR A 158 8.23 -3.51 25.31
C TYR A 158 8.37 -4.11 23.92
N LYS A 159 7.27 -4.13 23.19
CA LYS A 159 7.20 -4.55 21.79
C LYS A 159 6.30 -3.61 21.00
N TRP A 160 6.88 -2.91 20.03
CA TRP A 160 6.17 -2.05 19.08
C TRP A 160 5.87 -2.81 17.78
N SER A 161 4.72 -2.53 17.16
CA SER A 161 4.33 -3.04 15.84
C SER A 161 3.38 -2.07 15.13
N CYS A 162 3.16 -2.30 13.83
CA CYS A 162 2.21 -1.56 13.00
C CYS A 162 1.28 -2.55 12.27
N GLU A 163 0.12 -2.09 11.79
CA GLU A 163 -0.86 -2.94 11.09
C GLU A 163 -0.79 -2.82 9.58
N ASN A 164 -0.66 -1.60 9.06
CA ASN A 164 -0.75 -1.30 7.63
C ASN A 164 0.62 -1.19 6.96
N TYR A 165 1.70 -1.24 7.74
CA TYR A 165 3.09 -1.24 7.28
C TYR A 165 3.46 -0.03 6.39
N SER A 166 2.90 1.14 6.71
CA SER A 166 3.12 2.43 6.02
C SER A 166 4.41 3.12 6.48
N GLY A 167 5.38 2.34 6.98
CA GLY A 167 6.62 2.83 7.57
C GLY A 167 7.39 1.77 8.37
N SER A 168 8.42 2.23 9.07
CA SER A 168 9.32 1.36 9.84
C SER A 168 9.76 1.98 11.17
N PHE A 169 10.01 1.12 12.16
CA PHE A 169 10.57 1.51 13.45
C PHE A 169 12.10 1.48 13.42
N ASP A 170 12.75 2.43 14.11
CA ASP A 170 14.19 2.37 14.40
C ASP A 170 14.56 1.16 15.27
N LYS A 171 13.67 0.83 16.21
CA LYS A 171 13.72 -0.35 17.07
C LYS A 171 12.30 -0.73 17.48
N THR A 172 12.07 -2.02 17.63
CA THR A 172 10.77 -2.55 18.09
C THR A 172 10.74 -2.85 19.58
N ASN A 173 11.87 -2.63 20.28
CA ASN A 173 12.01 -2.89 21.71
C ASN A 173 12.41 -1.61 22.48
N GLY A 174 12.05 -1.59 23.75
CA GLY A 174 12.34 -0.48 24.67
C GLY A 174 11.19 0.52 24.83
N LYS A 175 11.33 1.34 25.88
CA LYS A 175 10.30 2.29 26.34
C LYS A 175 9.96 3.38 25.31
N THR A 176 10.85 3.65 24.38
CA THR A 176 10.66 4.61 23.29
C THR A 176 10.89 3.95 21.95
N ALA A 177 10.32 4.50 20.88
CA ALA A 177 10.60 4.12 19.50
C ALA A 177 10.41 5.33 18.59
N LYS A 178 11.01 5.29 17.41
CA LYS A 178 10.83 6.28 16.34
C LYS A 178 10.27 5.56 15.12
N PHE A 179 9.10 5.98 14.65
CA PHE A 179 8.47 5.45 13.44
C PHE A 179 8.69 6.41 12.28
N THR A 180 9.23 5.93 11.15
CA THR A 180 9.45 6.71 9.92
C THR A 180 8.47 6.24 8.86
N THR A 181 7.68 7.16 8.33
CA THR A 181 6.63 6.87 7.35
C THR A 181 7.19 6.73 5.93
N ASP A 182 6.60 5.84 5.13
CA ASP A 182 6.99 5.62 3.73
C ASP A 182 5.82 5.66 2.73
N SER A 183 4.59 5.50 3.20
CA SER A 183 3.39 5.40 2.37
C SER A 183 2.26 6.22 2.98
N ALA A 184 1.52 6.97 2.15
CA ALA A 184 0.36 7.74 2.60
C ALA A 184 -0.82 6.82 2.94
N GLY A 185 -1.66 7.25 3.88
CA GLY A 185 -2.81 6.51 4.37
C GLY A 185 -2.94 6.57 5.88
N LYS A 186 -3.75 5.67 6.44
CA LYS A 186 -3.86 5.49 7.89
C LYS A 186 -2.92 4.38 8.35
N GLU A 187 -2.28 4.55 9.49
CA GLU A 187 -1.46 3.54 10.15
C GLU A 187 -1.91 3.33 11.59
N VAL A 188 -1.92 2.08 12.06
CA VAL A 188 -2.24 1.77 13.46
C VAL A 188 -0.97 1.26 14.13
N ILE A 189 -0.43 2.07 15.03
CA ILE A 189 0.74 1.72 15.83
C ILE A 189 0.27 1.07 17.13
N LYS A 190 0.82 -0.11 17.41
CA LYS A 190 0.52 -0.90 18.61
C LYS A 190 1.73 -1.03 19.50
N LEU A 191 1.48 -1.04 20.81
CA LEU A 191 2.45 -1.31 21.85
C LEU A 191 1.95 -2.44 22.74
N THR A 192 2.79 -3.46 22.95
CA THR A 192 2.64 -4.43 24.03
C THR A 192 3.72 -4.18 25.07
N ALA A 193 3.32 -3.99 26.33
CA ALA A 193 4.22 -3.98 27.47
C ALA A 193 4.00 -5.24 28.31
N THR A 194 5.07 -5.98 28.59
CA THR A 194 5.05 -7.14 29.48
C THR A 194 5.63 -6.72 30.83
N ILE A 195 4.79 -6.65 31.85
CA ILE A 195 5.10 -6.29 33.24
C ILE A 195 5.16 -7.59 34.05
N GLY A 196 6.37 -8.06 34.33
CA GLY A 196 6.60 -9.41 34.86
C GLY A 196 6.10 -10.49 33.89
N LYS A 197 4.94 -11.09 34.19
CA LYS A 197 4.27 -12.08 33.33
C LYS A 197 2.95 -11.59 32.72
N VAL A 198 2.60 -10.34 32.99
CA VAL A 198 1.34 -9.73 32.56
C VAL A 198 1.57 -8.93 31.30
N GLU A 199 0.77 -9.15 30.27
CA GLU A 199 0.79 -8.35 29.05
C GLU A 199 -0.36 -7.34 29.04
N VAL A 200 -0.02 -6.09 28.76
CA VAL A 200 -0.97 -4.99 28.52
C VAL A 200 -0.65 -4.34 27.19
N THR A 201 -1.68 -3.86 26.49
CA THR A 201 -1.53 -3.27 25.15
C THR A 201 -2.21 -1.93 25.03
N ASP A 202 -1.71 -1.10 24.13
CA ASP A 202 -2.37 0.13 23.68
C ASP A 202 -2.11 0.35 22.19
N GLN A 203 -2.91 1.21 21.56
CA GLN A 203 -2.79 1.53 20.14
C GLN A 203 -3.13 3.00 19.83
N VAL A 204 -2.52 3.54 18.79
CA VAL A 204 -2.79 4.89 18.27
C VAL A 204 -2.91 4.85 16.75
N GLU A 205 -3.91 5.54 16.20
CA GLU A 205 -4.05 5.75 14.76
C GLU A 205 -3.26 7.00 14.34
N ILE A 206 -2.50 6.87 13.27
CA ILE A 206 -1.69 7.91 12.64
C ILE A 206 -2.23 8.17 11.25
N GLU A 207 -2.43 9.44 10.91
CA GLU A 207 -2.71 9.88 9.56
C GLU A 207 -1.41 10.27 8.84
N ILE A 208 -1.17 9.69 7.67
CA ILE A 208 0.01 9.94 6.85
C ILE A 208 -0.46 10.54 5.53
N THR A 209 -0.17 11.81 5.30
CA THR A 209 -0.46 12.48 4.03
C THR A 209 0.74 12.40 3.10
N GLU A 210 0.53 12.48 1.79
CA GLU A 210 1.64 12.48 0.85
C GLU A 210 2.52 13.74 0.99
N SER A 211 3.81 13.62 0.71
CA SER A 211 4.68 14.79 0.64
C SER A 211 4.63 15.42 -0.76
N LEU A 212 4.20 16.67 -0.82
CA LEU A 212 4.12 17.47 -2.05
C LEU A 212 5.27 18.47 -2.20
N ASP A 213 6.23 18.46 -1.27
CA ASP A 213 7.27 19.50 -1.17
C ASP A 213 8.23 19.51 -2.36
N LYS A 214 8.36 18.37 -3.06
CA LYS A 214 9.17 18.27 -4.29
C LYS A 214 8.50 18.93 -5.50
N TYR A 215 7.18 19.16 -5.45
CA TYR A 215 6.42 19.65 -6.59
C TYR A 215 6.38 21.17 -6.64
N VAL A 216 6.52 21.72 -7.84
CA VAL A 216 6.21 23.11 -8.12
C VAL A 216 4.69 23.25 -8.31
N LYS A 217 4.05 24.05 -7.45
CA LYS A 217 2.61 24.30 -7.51
C LYS A 217 2.27 25.27 -8.65
N ILE A 218 1.19 24.97 -9.37
CA ILE A 218 0.58 25.86 -10.37
C ILE A 218 -0.88 26.08 -9.97
N SER A 219 -1.29 27.34 -9.90
CA SER A 219 -2.63 27.77 -9.47
C SER A 219 -3.29 28.71 -10.48
N THR A 220 -2.55 29.21 -11.46
CA THR A 220 -3.04 30.21 -12.43
C THR A 220 -2.60 29.90 -13.85
N ALA A 221 -3.31 30.48 -14.82
CA ALA A 221 -2.99 30.40 -16.24
C ALA A 221 -1.60 30.96 -16.56
N ASP A 222 -1.20 32.06 -15.92
CA ASP A 222 0.10 32.69 -16.18
C ASP A 222 1.27 31.86 -15.65
N GLU A 223 1.09 31.19 -14.51
CA GLU A 223 2.04 30.20 -14.02
C GLU A 223 2.15 29.01 -14.97
N PHE A 224 1.03 28.48 -15.46
CA PHE A 224 1.04 27.38 -16.43
C PHE A 224 1.76 27.79 -17.72
N LYS A 225 1.44 28.97 -18.27
CA LYS A 225 2.09 29.50 -19.48
C LYS A 225 3.60 29.65 -19.29
N SER A 226 4.03 30.28 -18.20
CA SER A 226 5.45 30.56 -17.97
C SER A 226 6.28 29.34 -17.57
N LYS A 227 5.69 28.39 -16.83
CA LYS A 227 6.42 27.23 -16.30
C LYS A 227 6.35 26.00 -17.21
N ILE A 228 5.28 25.85 -17.98
CA ILE A 228 5.03 24.73 -18.87
C ILE A 228 5.17 25.18 -20.33
N LEU A 229 4.29 26.06 -20.81
CA LEU A 229 4.18 26.35 -22.26
C LEU A 229 5.36 27.15 -22.83
N ALA A 230 6.09 27.91 -22.02
CA ALA A 230 7.26 28.70 -22.44
C ALA A 230 8.59 27.93 -22.39
N LYS A 231 8.61 26.67 -21.94
CA LYS A 231 9.84 25.88 -21.76
C LYS A 231 10.00 24.82 -22.86
N ASN A 232 11.18 24.74 -23.46
CA ASN A 232 11.50 23.67 -24.42
C ASN A 232 11.64 22.29 -23.76
N THR A 233 12.24 22.21 -22.56
CA THR A 233 12.37 20.94 -21.82
C THR A 233 11.94 21.14 -20.38
N ILE A 234 10.99 20.33 -19.92
CA ILE A 234 10.33 20.43 -18.63
C ILE A 234 10.75 19.22 -17.79
N LYS A 235 11.72 19.42 -16.89
CA LYS A 235 12.25 18.37 -15.99
C LYS A 235 11.68 18.43 -14.58
N ASP A 236 11.14 19.58 -14.19
CA ASP A 236 10.56 19.77 -12.87
C ASP A 236 9.27 18.95 -12.73
N ASP A 237 8.95 18.57 -11.49
CA ASP A 237 7.67 17.94 -11.14
C ASP A 237 6.67 19.03 -10.75
N PHE A 238 5.49 19.05 -11.37
CA PHE A 238 4.43 20.02 -11.15
C PHE A 238 3.17 19.37 -10.60
N ILE A 239 2.47 20.09 -9.72
CA ILE A 239 1.08 19.80 -9.36
C ILE A 239 0.19 21.00 -9.67
N LEU A 240 -1.03 20.73 -10.14
CA LEU A 240 -2.08 21.73 -10.18
C LEU A 240 -2.75 21.82 -8.80
N THR A 241 -3.17 23.03 -8.45
CA THR A 241 -3.86 23.34 -7.19
C THR A 241 -5.17 24.09 -7.41
N ALA A 242 -5.50 24.34 -8.67
CA ALA A 242 -6.72 24.95 -9.15
C ALA A 242 -6.91 24.56 -10.62
N ASP A 243 -8.14 24.70 -11.12
CA ASP A 243 -8.42 24.60 -12.55
C ASP A 243 -7.77 25.79 -13.29
N ILE A 244 -7.20 25.48 -14.45
CA ILE A 244 -6.43 26.39 -15.28
C ILE A 244 -7.22 26.67 -16.57
N ASP A 245 -7.81 27.86 -16.66
CA ASP A 245 -8.43 28.38 -17.89
C ASP A 245 -7.38 29.17 -18.68
N LEU A 246 -7.01 28.70 -19.87
CA LEU A 246 -5.99 29.35 -20.71
C LEU A 246 -6.54 30.52 -21.55
N GLY A 247 -7.84 30.83 -21.45
CA GLY A 247 -8.43 32.05 -22.01
C GLY A 247 -8.54 32.06 -23.54
N GLY A 248 -8.73 30.90 -24.17
CA GLY A 248 -8.79 30.76 -25.63
C GLY A 248 -7.41 30.77 -26.29
N MET A 249 -6.35 30.47 -25.55
CA MET A 249 -4.99 30.46 -26.07
C MET A 249 -4.83 29.47 -27.23
N GLU A 250 -4.22 29.94 -28.31
CA GLU A 250 -3.74 29.06 -29.39
C GLU A 250 -2.32 28.59 -29.06
N ILE A 251 -2.16 27.28 -28.92
CA ILE A 251 -0.89 26.63 -28.66
C ILE A 251 -0.33 26.13 -30.00
N ASN A 252 0.80 26.68 -30.43
CA ASN A 252 1.49 26.20 -31.62
C ASN A 252 2.15 24.86 -31.34
N GLY A 253 1.48 23.78 -31.74
CA GLY A 253 1.92 22.43 -31.45
C GLY A 253 3.09 21.95 -32.30
N ASN A 254 3.32 22.57 -33.47
CA ASN A 254 4.40 22.22 -34.40
C ASN A 254 5.68 23.02 -34.12
N GLY A 255 5.54 24.33 -33.88
CA GLY A 255 6.69 25.23 -33.71
C GLY A 255 7.41 25.11 -32.36
N ASP A 256 6.74 24.56 -31.34
CA ASP A 256 7.24 24.51 -29.98
C ASP A 256 7.75 23.11 -29.64
N THR A 257 9.08 22.93 -29.57
CA THR A 257 9.75 21.64 -29.31
C THR A 257 9.63 21.17 -27.84
N ARG A 258 8.47 21.38 -27.21
CA ARG A 258 8.22 21.14 -25.78
C ARG A 258 8.32 19.65 -25.43
N LYS A 259 9.29 19.30 -24.59
CA LYS A 259 9.49 17.95 -24.05
C LYS A 259 9.19 17.90 -22.56
N LEU A 260 8.23 17.08 -22.17
CA LEU A 260 7.96 16.76 -20.76
C LEU A 260 8.76 15.52 -20.33
N VAL A 261 9.71 15.72 -19.42
CA VAL A 261 10.52 14.67 -18.78
C VAL A 261 10.13 14.48 -17.31
N GLY A 262 9.75 15.56 -16.62
CA GLY A 262 9.25 15.52 -15.25
C GLY A 262 7.78 15.09 -15.17
N THR A 263 7.16 15.36 -14.03
CA THR A 263 5.75 15.06 -13.77
C THR A 263 4.86 16.28 -13.98
N LEU A 264 3.68 16.10 -14.58
CA LEU A 264 2.55 17.01 -14.49
C LEU A 264 1.36 16.25 -13.86
N ASP A 265 1.13 16.47 -12.58
CA ASP A 265 0.01 15.88 -11.84
C ASP A 265 -1.12 16.91 -11.71
N GLY A 266 -2.24 16.64 -12.35
CA GLY A 266 -3.41 17.51 -12.28
C GLY A 266 -4.09 17.48 -10.92
N ARG A 267 -3.88 16.45 -10.10
CA ARG A 267 -4.56 16.26 -8.81
C ARG A 267 -6.09 16.39 -8.88
N GLY A 268 -6.67 16.02 -10.02
CA GLY A 268 -8.08 16.14 -10.36
C GLY A 268 -8.51 17.51 -10.89
N HIS A 269 -7.58 18.44 -11.06
CA HIS A 269 -7.84 19.73 -11.69
C HIS A 269 -7.78 19.66 -13.21
N LYS A 270 -8.36 20.68 -13.82
CA LYS A 270 -8.50 20.82 -15.27
C LYS A 270 -7.53 21.84 -15.86
N VAL A 271 -7.04 21.58 -17.08
CA VAL A 271 -6.47 22.59 -17.98
C VAL A 271 -7.41 22.73 -19.19
N SER A 272 -7.89 23.94 -19.46
CA SER A 272 -8.99 24.17 -20.38
C SER A 272 -8.86 25.41 -21.25
N ASN A 273 -9.77 25.53 -22.22
CA ASN A 273 -9.97 26.71 -23.04
C ASN A 273 -8.70 27.08 -23.83
N PHE A 274 -8.19 26.10 -24.56
CA PHE A 274 -7.10 26.29 -25.51
C PHE A 274 -7.39 25.52 -26.80
N SER A 275 -6.75 25.95 -27.88
CA SER A 275 -6.68 25.21 -29.13
C SER A 275 -5.25 24.79 -29.41
N ILE A 276 -5.07 23.59 -29.94
CA ILE A 276 -3.82 23.24 -30.63
C ILE A 276 -3.93 23.80 -32.04
N ILE A 277 -2.88 24.44 -32.55
CA ILE A 277 -2.74 24.90 -33.94
C ILE A 277 -1.36 24.51 -34.49
N SER A 278 -1.17 24.59 -35.81
CA SER A 278 0.12 24.53 -36.50
C SER A 278 0.31 25.84 -37.27
N SER A 279 1.52 26.41 -37.21
CA SER A 279 1.83 27.69 -37.87
C SER A 279 2.11 27.55 -39.37
N GLU A 280 2.13 26.35 -39.93
CA GLU A 280 2.38 26.16 -41.36
C GLU A 280 1.11 26.39 -42.19
N SER A 281 1.16 27.36 -43.10
CA SER A 281 0.07 27.67 -44.05
C SER A 281 -0.10 26.63 -45.16
N ASN A 282 0.84 25.69 -45.29
CA ASN A 282 0.87 24.67 -46.33
C ASN A 282 1.56 23.40 -45.82
N ASP A 283 0.74 22.37 -45.69
CA ASP A 283 1.06 20.96 -45.45
C ASP A 283 2.25 20.40 -46.26
N THR A 284 3.46 20.74 -45.84
CA THR A 284 4.70 20.21 -46.46
C THR A 284 5.72 19.76 -45.42
N GLY A 285 5.59 20.21 -44.17
CA GLY A 285 6.49 19.83 -43.07
C GLY A 285 6.15 18.53 -42.35
N HIS A 286 4.94 17.96 -42.50
CA HIS A 286 4.54 16.67 -41.89
C HIS A 286 4.77 16.54 -40.37
N ASN A 287 4.86 17.65 -39.63
CA ASN A 287 5.18 17.62 -38.21
C ASN A 287 3.95 17.33 -37.34
N ASN A 288 4.14 16.51 -36.31
CA ASN A 288 3.11 16.29 -35.29
C ASN A 288 2.89 17.55 -34.45
N SER A 289 1.66 17.77 -33.99
CA SER A 289 1.27 18.98 -33.27
C SER A 289 0.51 18.66 -31.98
N GLY A 290 0.80 19.38 -30.90
CA GLY A 290 0.05 19.35 -29.64
C GLY A 290 0.76 20.08 -28.50
N MET A 291 0.24 19.94 -27.28
CA MET A 291 0.73 20.72 -26.13
C MET A 291 2.19 20.41 -25.80
N PHE A 292 2.59 19.14 -25.91
CA PHE A 292 3.97 18.68 -25.74
C PHE A 292 4.37 17.95 -26.98
N GLN A 293 5.47 18.34 -27.63
CA GLN A 293 6.03 17.61 -28.75
C GLN A 293 6.57 16.23 -28.36
N GLU A 294 6.95 16.04 -27.09
CA GLU A 294 7.37 14.75 -26.57
C GLU A 294 6.98 14.59 -25.10
N VAL A 295 6.43 13.43 -24.74
CA VAL A 295 6.19 13.03 -23.35
C VAL A 295 7.02 11.79 -23.04
N SER A 296 8.11 11.97 -22.29
CA SER A 296 8.94 10.90 -21.70
C SER A 296 8.76 10.81 -20.17
N GLY A 297 8.13 11.81 -19.56
CA GLY A 297 7.81 11.89 -18.14
C GLY A 297 6.42 11.34 -17.81
N THR A 298 5.78 11.90 -16.78
CA THR A 298 4.46 11.44 -16.31
C THR A 298 3.42 12.55 -16.37
N ILE A 299 2.27 12.27 -16.95
CA ILE A 299 1.06 13.10 -16.83
C ILE A 299 0.01 12.25 -16.11
N LYS A 300 -0.55 12.76 -15.01
CA LYS A 300 -1.55 11.99 -14.26
C LYS A 300 -2.60 12.84 -13.59
N ASN A 301 -3.75 12.21 -13.28
CA ASN A 301 -4.86 12.81 -12.53
C ASN A 301 -5.28 14.17 -13.12
N LEU A 302 -5.26 14.32 -14.44
CA LEU A 302 -5.44 15.60 -15.11
C LEU A 302 -6.66 15.55 -16.02
N GLU A 303 -7.54 16.54 -15.90
CA GLU A 303 -8.56 16.81 -16.90
C GLU A 303 -8.01 17.80 -17.93
N VAL A 304 -8.22 17.52 -19.22
CA VAL A 304 -7.75 18.36 -20.31
C VAL A 304 -8.88 18.62 -21.30
N ASP A 305 -9.29 19.89 -21.38
CA ASP A 305 -10.37 20.37 -22.24
C ASP A 305 -9.77 21.20 -23.39
N GLY A 306 -9.50 20.53 -24.52
CA GLY A 306 -8.78 21.10 -25.64
C GLY A 306 -9.56 21.03 -26.96
N THR A 307 -9.32 22.01 -27.83
CA THR A 307 -9.84 21.99 -29.20
C THR A 307 -8.74 21.69 -30.21
N LEU A 308 -8.99 20.78 -31.15
CA LEU A 308 -8.14 20.53 -32.31
C LEU A 308 -8.82 21.14 -33.54
N THR A 309 -8.13 22.04 -34.26
CA THR A 309 -8.73 22.83 -35.34
C THR A 309 -8.09 22.54 -36.69
N LYS A 310 -8.66 23.10 -37.77
CA LYS A 310 -8.12 22.97 -39.13
C LYS A 310 -6.67 23.42 -39.22
N ASN A 311 -6.25 24.46 -38.50
CA ASN A 311 -4.87 24.94 -38.61
C ASN A 311 -3.87 23.98 -37.97
N SER A 312 -4.31 22.88 -37.37
CA SER A 312 -3.50 21.90 -36.64
C SER A 312 -3.18 20.68 -37.52
N LEU A 313 -2.80 20.87 -38.79
CA LEU A 313 -2.52 19.74 -39.70
C LEU A 313 -1.14 19.15 -39.42
N GLY A 314 -1.04 17.82 -39.48
CA GLY A 314 0.16 17.04 -39.19
C GLY A 314 -0.15 15.54 -39.10
N TRP A 315 0.88 14.68 -39.14
CA TRP A 315 0.70 13.21 -39.09
C TRP A 315 0.12 12.70 -37.76
N GLY A 316 0.25 13.47 -36.68
CA GLY A 316 -0.13 13.07 -35.33
C GLY A 316 -0.60 14.24 -34.49
N THR A 317 -1.58 15.00 -34.98
CA THR A 317 -2.17 16.09 -34.21
C THR A 317 -2.99 15.55 -33.06
N ALA A 318 -2.73 16.04 -31.85
CA ALA A 318 -3.50 15.66 -30.67
C ALA A 318 -3.38 16.68 -29.54
N ILE A 319 -4.14 16.49 -28.45
CA ILE A 319 -4.04 17.36 -27.27
C ILE A 319 -2.62 17.28 -26.69
N LEU A 320 -2.13 16.07 -26.46
CA LEU A 320 -0.71 15.80 -26.23
C LEU A 320 -0.07 15.37 -27.55
N THR A 321 1.26 15.34 -27.64
CA THR A 321 1.96 14.80 -28.81
C THR A 321 3.05 13.85 -28.39
N ASN A 322 3.27 12.84 -29.23
CA ASN A 322 4.30 11.81 -29.10
C ASN A 322 4.57 11.36 -27.65
N ILE A 323 3.81 10.38 -27.18
CA ILE A 323 4.12 9.71 -25.92
C ILE A 323 5.16 8.63 -26.21
N LEU A 324 6.37 8.82 -25.69
CA LEU A 324 7.51 7.92 -25.89
C LEU A 324 7.66 7.05 -24.64
N SER A 325 8.78 7.05 -23.94
CA SER A 325 8.93 6.31 -22.68
C SER A 325 8.08 6.85 -21.51
N GLY A 326 7.12 7.75 -21.77
CA GLY A 326 6.32 8.42 -20.75
C GLY A 326 5.07 7.65 -20.33
N THR A 327 4.46 8.11 -19.24
CA THR A 327 3.21 7.56 -18.70
C THR A 327 2.11 8.62 -18.66
N VAL A 328 0.94 8.26 -19.16
CA VAL A 328 -0.31 9.02 -19.01
C VAL A 328 -1.31 8.14 -18.26
N GLU A 329 -1.74 8.55 -17.07
CA GLU A 329 -2.66 7.74 -16.25
C GLU A 329 -3.73 8.57 -15.54
N ASN A 330 -4.92 8.00 -15.34
CA ASN A 330 -6.01 8.68 -14.62
C ASN A 330 -6.34 10.06 -15.20
N CYS A 331 -6.38 10.19 -16.53
CA CYS A 331 -6.66 11.47 -17.19
C CYS A 331 -8.05 11.47 -17.85
N LEU A 332 -8.70 12.63 -17.85
CA LEU A 332 -9.95 12.86 -18.57
C LEU A 332 -9.67 13.81 -19.73
N PHE A 333 -9.86 13.36 -20.96
CA PHE A 333 -9.67 14.18 -22.15
C PHE A 333 -11.02 14.56 -22.75
N ASN A 334 -11.40 15.84 -22.66
CA ASN A 334 -12.51 16.39 -23.44
C ASN A 334 -11.93 17.06 -24.68
N SER A 335 -12.09 16.42 -25.82
CA SER A 335 -11.56 16.92 -27.09
C SER A 335 -12.69 17.37 -28.01
N VAL A 336 -12.59 18.62 -28.48
CA VAL A 336 -13.41 19.11 -29.59
C VAL A 336 -12.56 19.07 -30.86
N GLN A 337 -12.91 18.21 -31.80
CA GLN A 337 -12.18 18.02 -33.03
C GLN A 337 -12.93 18.62 -34.22
N SER A 338 -12.30 19.59 -34.89
CA SER A 338 -12.88 20.30 -36.03
C SER A 338 -11.85 20.39 -37.16
N PHE A 339 -11.73 19.31 -37.91
CA PHE A 339 -10.93 19.25 -39.12
C PHE A 339 -11.81 19.60 -40.34
N ASN A 340 -11.28 20.44 -41.23
CA ASN A 340 -11.94 20.75 -42.50
C ASN A 340 -10.89 20.74 -43.59
N ASN A 341 -10.78 19.60 -44.26
CA ASN A 341 -9.74 19.36 -45.25
C ASN A 341 -9.97 20.04 -46.62
N GLY A 342 -11.10 20.73 -46.85
CA GLY A 342 -11.41 21.27 -48.17
C GLY A 342 -11.27 20.21 -49.28
N SER A 343 -10.57 20.53 -50.36
CA SER A 343 -10.22 19.62 -51.47
C SER A 343 -8.81 19.02 -51.37
N ALA A 344 -8.13 19.15 -50.23
CA ALA A 344 -6.81 18.53 -50.04
C ALA A 344 -6.97 17.00 -50.00
N SER A 345 -6.11 16.29 -50.73
CA SER A 345 -6.25 14.87 -51.06
C SER A 345 -5.67 13.91 -50.00
N TRP A 346 -5.21 14.42 -48.87
CA TRP A 346 -4.51 13.67 -47.82
C TRP A 346 -5.22 13.91 -46.48
N PHE A 347 -5.51 12.86 -45.73
CA PHE A 347 -6.40 12.92 -44.55
C PHE A 347 -5.67 13.51 -43.34
N ALA A 348 -6.25 14.54 -42.70
CA ALA A 348 -5.77 15.03 -41.41
C ALA A 348 -6.12 13.99 -40.32
N PHE A 349 -5.11 13.56 -39.55
CA PHE A 349 -5.31 12.61 -38.43
C PHE A 349 -5.25 13.35 -37.10
N GLY A 350 -6.38 13.39 -36.42
CA GLY A 350 -6.52 14.00 -35.11
C GLY A 350 -6.87 12.98 -34.03
N ALA A 351 -6.14 12.98 -32.92
CA ALA A 351 -6.44 12.13 -31.77
C ALA A 351 -6.62 12.95 -30.49
N SER A 352 -7.44 12.45 -29.56
CA SER A 352 -7.67 13.19 -28.32
C SER A 352 -6.50 13.06 -27.37
N ILE A 353 -5.92 11.88 -27.17
CA ILE A 353 -4.75 11.73 -26.27
C ILE A 353 -3.46 12.13 -26.97
N CYS A 354 -3.03 11.40 -28.01
CA CYS A 354 -1.69 11.59 -28.57
C CYS A 354 -1.59 11.31 -30.07
N GLY A 355 -0.57 11.91 -30.71
CA GLY A 355 -0.24 11.61 -32.10
C GLY A 355 0.42 10.24 -32.29
N VAL A 356 1.39 9.90 -31.42
CA VAL A 356 2.23 8.71 -31.55
C VAL A 356 2.45 8.06 -30.19
N LEU A 357 2.48 6.72 -30.17
CA LEU A 357 2.89 5.87 -29.05
C LEU A 357 4.11 5.03 -29.45
N LYS A 358 5.20 5.07 -28.67
CA LYS A 358 6.41 4.24 -28.88
C LYS A 358 7.28 4.13 -27.62
N GLU A 359 8.41 3.44 -27.72
CA GLU A 359 9.52 3.49 -26.75
C GLU A 359 9.18 3.16 -25.28
N GLY A 360 8.18 2.32 -25.02
CA GLY A 360 7.76 2.02 -23.65
C GLY A 360 6.58 2.83 -23.14
N ALA A 361 5.91 3.62 -23.98
CA ALA A 361 4.77 4.45 -23.58
C ALA A 361 3.72 3.66 -22.79
N THR A 362 3.17 4.27 -21.76
CA THR A 362 2.03 3.72 -21.03
C THR A 362 0.89 4.74 -21.02
N VAL A 363 -0.28 4.36 -21.51
CA VAL A 363 -1.52 5.15 -21.40
C VAL A 363 -2.56 4.29 -20.71
N LYS A 364 -3.06 4.69 -19.55
CA LYS A 364 -3.99 3.84 -18.80
C LYS A 364 -5.05 4.57 -17.99
N ASN A 365 -6.10 3.82 -17.63
CA ASN A 365 -7.13 4.22 -16.66
C ASN A 365 -7.71 5.62 -16.94
N SER A 366 -8.01 5.90 -18.21
CA SER A 366 -8.35 7.24 -18.67
C SER A 366 -9.67 7.25 -19.42
N VAL A 367 -10.36 8.39 -19.37
CA VAL A 367 -11.64 8.60 -20.04
C VAL A 367 -11.43 9.62 -21.16
N VAL A 368 -11.99 9.34 -22.33
CA VAL A 368 -11.86 10.18 -23.51
C VAL A 368 -13.25 10.50 -24.05
N ASN A 369 -13.59 11.77 -24.03
CA ASN A 369 -14.82 12.29 -24.59
C ASN A 369 -14.48 13.12 -25.83
N VAL A 370 -14.80 12.56 -27.00
CA VAL A 370 -14.56 13.21 -28.28
C VAL A 370 -15.87 13.79 -28.80
N SER A 371 -15.83 15.06 -29.18
CA SER A 371 -16.92 15.76 -29.85
C SER A 371 -16.38 16.50 -31.07
N GLY A 372 -17.21 16.87 -32.05
CA GLY A 372 -16.70 17.49 -33.27
C GLY A 372 -17.67 17.53 -34.43
N LYS A 373 -17.29 18.28 -35.48
CA LYS A 373 -18.00 18.38 -36.77
C LYS A 373 -16.96 18.30 -37.89
N GLY A 374 -17.20 17.45 -38.88
CA GLY A 374 -16.30 17.27 -40.03
C GLY A 374 -16.64 15.99 -40.79
N LYS A 375 -16.13 15.83 -42.01
CA LYS A 375 -16.23 14.56 -42.77
C LYS A 375 -15.06 13.61 -42.46
N ASP A 376 -14.21 13.97 -41.51
CA ASP A 376 -12.87 13.41 -41.31
C ASP A 376 -12.80 12.44 -40.11
N VAL A 377 -11.68 11.71 -40.01
CA VAL A 377 -11.44 10.67 -39.00
C VAL A 377 -11.15 11.32 -37.64
N HIS A 378 -12.07 11.14 -36.70
CA HIS A 378 -11.92 11.58 -35.31
C HIS A 378 -11.43 10.43 -34.44
N MET A 379 -10.25 10.55 -33.84
CA MET A 379 -9.67 9.49 -33.02
C MET A 379 -9.70 9.83 -31.53
N ALA A 380 -9.98 8.83 -30.70
CA ALA A 380 -9.93 9.00 -29.26
C ALA A 380 -8.50 8.87 -28.71
N ILE A 381 -7.78 7.81 -29.09
CA ILE A 381 -6.57 7.40 -28.38
C ILE A 381 -5.31 7.89 -29.09
N CYS A 382 -5.04 7.35 -30.29
CA CYS A 382 -3.78 7.62 -30.97
C CYS A 382 -3.98 7.74 -32.46
N ALA A 383 -3.35 8.75 -33.07
CA ALA A 383 -3.41 8.96 -34.51
C ALA A 383 -2.53 7.96 -35.28
N TYR A 384 -1.35 7.65 -34.74
CA TYR A 384 -0.30 6.91 -35.42
C TYR A 384 0.55 6.06 -34.45
N PRO A 385 0.01 4.93 -33.97
CA PRO A 385 0.73 4.06 -33.02
C PRO A 385 1.93 3.36 -33.69
N ALA A 386 2.98 3.12 -32.90
CA ALA A 386 4.21 2.43 -33.33
C ALA A 386 4.91 3.10 -34.53
N GLY A 387 4.72 4.42 -34.70
CA GLY A 387 4.92 5.11 -35.99
C GLY A 387 6.15 4.73 -36.82
N GLY A 388 5.97 4.68 -38.14
CA GLY A 388 7.08 4.71 -39.11
C GLY A 388 6.65 4.72 -40.58
N SER A 389 7.15 5.67 -41.39
CA SER A 389 8.01 5.30 -42.53
C SER A 389 8.56 6.52 -43.27
N VAL A 390 9.82 6.41 -43.65
CA VAL A 390 10.28 6.68 -45.02
C VAL A 390 10.68 5.27 -45.52
N SER A 391 10.22 4.67 -46.62
CA SER A 391 9.60 5.15 -47.86
C SER A 391 8.82 4.01 -48.58
N ASP A 392 7.56 4.25 -48.95
CA ASP A 392 6.79 3.91 -50.18
C ASP A 392 7.11 2.66 -51.06
N GLY A 393 7.78 1.64 -50.57
CA GLY A 393 7.98 0.39 -51.33
C GLY A 393 8.92 0.53 -52.53
N THR A 394 9.65 1.64 -52.68
CA THR A 394 10.84 1.70 -53.54
C THR A 394 12.14 1.27 -52.83
N GLN A 395 12.11 1.07 -51.50
CA GLN A 395 13.26 0.60 -50.71
C GLN A 395 12.95 -0.65 -49.88
N SER A 396 13.76 -1.70 -50.04
CA SER A 396 13.74 -2.89 -49.20
C SER A 396 14.37 -2.62 -47.83
N GLY A 397 13.67 -2.95 -46.72
CA GLY A 397 14.29 -2.98 -45.39
C GLY A 397 13.50 -2.42 -44.19
N PHE A 398 12.29 -1.90 -44.34
CA PHE A 398 11.53 -1.30 -43.23
C PHE A 398 10.35 -2.19 -42.79
N ALA A 399 10.50 -2.86 -41.65
CA ALA A 399 9.41 -3.57 -40.95
C ALA A 399 8.70 -2.59 -39.99
N PRO A 400 7.37 -2.73 -39.73
CA PRO A 400 6.69 -1.94 -38.70
C PRO A 400 7.45 -2.04 -37.38
N SER A 401 7.62 -0.92 -36.69
CA SER A 401 8.35 -0.92 -35.42
C SER A 401 7.60 -1.83 -34.44
N LYS A 402 8.35 -2.69 -33.74
CA LYS A 402 7.76 -3.59 -32.74
C LYS A 402 7.02 -2.75 -31.71
N GLN A 403 5.76 -3.09 -31.42
CA GLN A 403 5.02 -2.46 -30.33
C GLN A 403 5.77 -2.65 -29.02
N THR A 404 6.04 -1.52 -28.37
CA THR A 404 6.76 -1.44 -27.10
C THR A 404 5.96 -0.66 -26.06
N PHE A 405 4.75 -0.23 -26.39
CA PHE A 405 3.88 0.56 -25.52
C PHE A 405 2.73 -0.28 -24.96
N THR A 406 2.01 0.29 -23.99
CA THR A 406 0.85 -0.32 -23.36
C THR A 406 -0.30 0.68 -23.31
N VAL A 407 -1.49 0.22 -23.71
CA VAL A 407 -2.75 0.97 -23.59
C VAL A 407 -3.78 0.08 -22.91
N SER A 408 -4.37 0.53 -21.79
CA SER A 408 -5.34 -0.27 -21.02
C SER A 408 -6.26 0.58 -20.16
N GLY A 409 -7.42 0.05 -19.76
CA GLY A 409 -8.40 0.78 -18.95
C GLY A 409 -8.87 2.09 -19.58
N ILE A 410 -9.07 2.13 -20.90
CA ILE A 410 -9.51 3.32 -21.62
C ILE A 410 -11.00 3.25 -21.90
N TYR A 411 -11.74 4.31 -21.58
CA TYR A 411 -13.17 4.42 -21.88
C TYR A 411 -13.41 5.61 -22.80
N THR A 412 -14.05 5.36 -23.96
CA THR A 412 -14.28 6.39 -24.97
C THR A 412 -15.66 6.29 -25.60
N ASN A 413 -16.23 7.44 -25.97
CA ASN A 413 -17.48 7.56 -26.70
C ASN A 413 -17.31 7.38 -28.23
N GLN A 414 -16.10 7.11 -28.71
CA GLN A 414 -15.79 6.85 -30.11
C GLN A 414 -15.47 5.38 -30.36
N ASN A 415 -15.81 4.90 -31.55
CA ASN A 415 -15.60 3.53 -31.98
C ASN A 415 -14.11 3.18 -32.11
N SER A 416 -13.78 1.94 -31.73
CA SER A 416 -12.44 1.36 -31.82
C SER A 416 -11.80 1.48 -33.20
N ASP A 417 -12.56 1.27 -34.28
CA ASP A 417 -12.02 1.20 -35.65
C ASP A 417 -11.45 2.56 -36.14
N LEU A 418 -11.86 3.66 -35.50
CA LEU A 418 -11.34 5.01 -35.74
C LEU A 418 -10.37 5.47 -34.64
N ALA A 419 -10.17 4.70 -33.58
CA ALA A 419 -9.34 5.09 -32.44
C ALA A 419 -7.83 4.80 -32.61
N TYR A 420 -7.42 4.13 -33.70
CA TYR A 420 -6.12 3.46 -33.81
C TYR A 420 -5.24 3.82 -35.02
N GLY A 421 -5.52 4.93 -35.70
CA GLY A 421 -4.93 5.18 -37.02
C GLY A 421 -5.66 4.36 -38.07
N SER A 422 -6.32 5.02 -39.03
CA SER A 422 -6.90 4.29 -40.16
C SER A 422 -5.78 3.59 -40.93
N THR A 423 -5.98 2.32 -41.23
CA THR A 423 -5.11 1.39 -41.96
C THR A 423 -4.54 1.93 -43.28
N TRP A 424 -3.56 2.83 -43.20
CA TRP A 424 -2.74 3.24 -44.33
C TRP A 424 -1.30 2.92 -43.97
N GLU A 425 -0.79 1.79 -44.48
CA GLU A 425 0.59 1.23 -44.62
C GLU A 425 1.78 1.64 -43.71
N TRP A 426 1.61 2.56 -42.76
CA TRP A 426 2.70 3.29 -42.09
C TRP A 426 2.54 3.25 -40.56
N GLY A 427 1.37 2.95 -40.00
CA GLY A 427 1.14 2.79 -38.56
C GLY A 427 0.82 1.33 -38.18
N GLY A 428 1.23 0.89 -37.00
CA GLY A 428 0.83 -0.42 -36.46
C GLY A 428 -0.46 -0.29 -35.62
N PRO A 429 -1.45 -1.21 -35.76
CA PRO A 429 -2.64 -1.17 -34.91
C PRO A 429 -2.26 -1.43 -33.45
N ILE A 430 -2.99 -0.92 -32.47
CA ILE A 430 -2.78 -1.36 -31.07
C ILE A 430 -3.14 -2.86 -31.00
N GLU A 431 -2.15 -3.71 -30.69
CA GLU A 431 -2.31 -5.17 -30.76
C GLU A 431 -3.23 -5.71 -29.65
N ASP A 432 -3.07 -5.22 -28.43
CA ASP A 432 -3.91 -5.58 -27.29
C ASP A 432 -4.95 -4.49 -27.03
N THR A 433 -6.20 -4.82 -27.34
CA THR A 433 -7.36 -3.92 -27.15
C THR A 433 -8.26 -4.39 -26.01
N SER A 434 -7.88 -5.40 -25.24
CA SER A 434 -8.72 -6.04 -24.21
C SER A 434 -9.14 -5.09 -23.08
N GLY A 435 -8.33 -4.07 -22.81
CA GLY A 435 -8.61 -3.01 -21.82
C GLY A 435 -9.20 -1.74 -22.43
N ILE A 436 -9.66 -1.75 -23.68
CA ILE A 436 -10.19 -0.55 -24.35
C ILE A 436 -11.69 -0.72 -24.58
N HIS A 437 -12.46 0.15 -23.93
CA HIS A 437 -13.91 0.18 -23.96
C HIS A 437 -14.36 1.36 -24.83
N THR A 438 -14.93 1.05 -26.00
CA THR A 438 -15.34 2.04 -27.02
C THR A 438 -16.85 2.15 -27.14
N ASP A 439 -17.32 3.20 -27.83
CA ASP A 439 -18.74 3.50 -28.02
C ASP A 439 -19.54 3.55 -26.70
N VAL A 440 -18.90 4.01 -25.62
CA VAL A 440 -19.55 4.15 -24.32
C VAL A 440 -20.46 5.38 -24.35
N ASP A 441 -21.77 5.16 -24.25
CA ASP A 441 -22.71 6.22 -23.97
C ASP A 441 -22.65 6.60 -22.48
N PHE A 442 -21.83 7.61 -22.19
CA PHE A 442 -21.64 8.12 -20.83
C PHE A 442 -22.94 8.60 -20.15
N SER A 443 -23.98 8.95 -20.92
CA SER A 443 -25.25 9.41 -20.36
C SER A 443 -26.15 8.28 -19.86
N THR A 444 -25.86 7.03 -20.22
CA THR A 444 -26.65 5.85 -19.85
C THR A 444 -25.84 4.72 -19.23
N ALA A 445 -24.51 4.80 -19.27
CA ALA A 445 -23.60 3.83 -18.66
C ALA A 445 -23.76 3.72 -17.13
N LYS A 446 -23.46 2.54 -16.59
CA LYS A 446 -23.51 2.26 -15.15
C LYS A 446 -22.16 2.48 -14.51
N ALA A 447 -22.13 2.78 -13.21
CA ALA A 447 -20.85 2.90 -12.50
C ALA A 447 -19.99 1.61 -12.62
N THR A 448 -20.64 0.46 -12.70
CA THR A 448 -20.00 -0.86 -12.90
C THR A 448 -19.42 -1.07 -14.30
N THR A 449 -19.67 -0.18 -15.26
CA THR A 449 -19.01 -0.20 -16.57
C THR A 449 -17.51 0.09 -16.41
N TYR A 450 -17.15 0.94 -15.44
CA TYR A 450 -15.81 1.51 -15.29
C TYR A 450 -14.89 0.70 -14.36
N LEU A 451 -14.79 -0.61 -14.59
CA LEU A 451 -14.07 -1.57 -13.73
C LEU A 451 -12.58 -1.24 -13.54
N ASP A 452 -11.94 -0.64 -14.53
CA ASP A 452 -10.52 -0.30 -14.48
C ASP A 452 -10.24 1.04 -13.75
N LEU A 453 -11.29 1.85 -13.52
CA LEU A 453 -11.16 3.17 -12.89
C LEU A 453 -11.24 3.06 -11.36
N SER A 454 -10.15 3.38 -10.67
CA SER A 454 -10.13 3.37 -9.21
C SER A 454 -10.98 4.49 -8.61
N ALA A 455 -11.83 4.14 -7.65
CA ALA A 455 -12.61 5.09 -6.86
C ALA A 455 -11.75 6.06 -6.02
N ASN A 456 -10.44 5.84 -5.91
CA ASN A 456 -9.52 6.80 -5.28
C ASN A 456 -9.33 8.06 -6.14
N TYR A 457 -9.43 7.94 -7.47
CA TYR A 457 -9.18 9.03 -8.41
C TYR A 457 -10.43 9.47 -9.17
N TRP A 458 -11.44 8.61 -9.26
CA TRP A 458 -12.62 8.85 -10.08
C TRP A 458 -13.90 8.90 -9.23
N ASN A 459 -14.78 9.86 -9.57
CA ASN A 459 -16.18 9.83 -9.19
C ASN A 459 -16.94 9.03 -10.25
N LEU A 460 -17.47 7.88 -9.84
CA LEU A 460 -18.22 6.97 -10.70
C LEU A 460 -19.68 6.97 -10.23
N ALA A 461 -20.60 7.32 -11.13
CA ALA A 461 -22.03 7.30 -10.86
C ALA A 461 -22.81 6.86 -12.11
N ASP A 462 -23.98 6.27 -11.89
CA ASP A 462 -24.88 5.84 -12.96
C ASP A 462 -25.33 7.02 -13.82
N ASN A 463 -25.43 6.79 -15.12
CA ASN A 463 -25.97 7.72 -16.11
C ASN A 463 -25.18 9.03 -16.20
N THR A 464 -23.90 9.01 -15.83
CA THR A 464 -23.00 10.16 -15.88
C THR A 464 -21.61 9.75 -16.35
N MET A 465 -20.94 10.63 -17.08
CA MET A 465 -19.53 10.47 -17.42
C MET A 465 -18.67 10.48 -16.14
N PRO A 466 -17.65 9.62 -16.02
CA PRO A 466 -16.70 9.70 -14.93
C PRO A 466 -16.05 11.08 -14.86
N THR A 467 -15.89 11.60 -13.65
CA THR A 467 -15.14 12.85 -13.37
C THR A 467 -14.00 12.57 -12.41
N LEU A 468 -12.94 13.36 -12.48
CA LEU A 468 -11.82 13.22 -11.55
C LEU A 468 -12.17 13.77 -10.17
N LYS A 469 -11.66 13.12 -9.13
CA LYS A 469 -11.67 13.63 -7.76
C LYS A 469 -10.54 14.61 -7.57
N THR A 470 -10.85 15.79 -7.05
CA THR A 470 -9.81 16.71 -6.56
C THR A 470 -9.11 16.08 -5.36
N LEU A 471 -7.79 15.91 -5.46
CA LEU A 471 -6.96 15.34 -4.40
C LEU A 471 -6.45 16.46 -3.50
N ALA A 472 -6.49 16.26 -2.18
CA ALA A 472 -6.02 17.25 -1.22
C ALA A 472 -4.55 17.65 -1.45
N VAL A 473 -4.20 18.89 -1.10
CA VAL A 473 -2.87 19.50 -1.32
C VAL A 473 -2.18 19.90 0.01
N GLU A 474 -2.75 19.50 1.16
CA GLU A 474 -2.34 19.93 2.51
C GLU A 474 -0.95 19.43 2.95
#